data_AF-A0A7W6F0G1-F1
#
_entry.id   AF-A0A7W6F0G1-F1
#
_cell.length_a   1.000
_cell.length_b   1.000
_cell.length_c   1.000
_cell.angle_alpha   90.00
_cell.angle_beta   90.00
_cell.angle_gamma   90.00
#
_symmetry.space_group_name_H-M   'P 1'
#
loop_
_entity.id
_entity.type
_entity.pdbx_description
1 polymer ?
#
loop_
_entity_poly.entity_id
_entity_poly.type
_entity_poly.pdbx_seq_one_letter_code
_entity_poly.pdbx_strand_id
1 'polypeptide(L)'
;MTEAKVFPGRTRLRVLRVASTGAFATLWLFVLGWIWAALSLPGADAFVGLFTTQLTDQSVGSVAALGIGSLCAFVVGGIFGVLIAHCYNLAGRVLGE
;
A
#
# COMPACT_ATOMS: atom_id res chain seq x y z
N MET A 1 -9.68 -1.15 -48.97
CA MET A 1 -8.64 -1.65 -48.05
C MET A 1 -8.36 -0.55 -47.06
N THR A 2 -9.00 -0.62 -45.90
CA THR A 2 -8.93 0.41 -44.86
C THR A 2 -7.78 0.03 -43.94
N GLU A 3 -6.66 0.75 -44.03
CA GLU A 3 -5.56 0.59 -43.11
C GLU A 3 -6.04 0.91 -41.70
N ALA A 4 -6.18 -0.12 -40.88
CA ALA A 4 -6.33 0.05 -39.45
C ALA A 4 -5.05 0.72 -38.94
N LYS A 5 -5.12 2.03 -38.70
CA LYS A 5 -4.16 2.74 -37.85
C LYS A 5 -4.20 2.07 -36.48
N VAL A 6 -3.36 1.06 -36.31
CA VAL A 6 -2.96 0.56 -35.00
C VAL A 6 -2.23 1.70 -34.35
N PHE A 7 -2.96 2.52 -33.60
CA PHE A 7 -2.36 3.41 -32.63
C PHE A 7 -1.54 2.52 -31.71
N PRO A 8 -0.21 2.71 -31.56
CA PRO A 8 0.51 2.13 -30.45
C PRO A 8 0.00 2.88 -29.22
N GLY A 9 -1.12 2.41 -28.69
CA GLY A 9 -1.69 2.88 -27.45
C GLY A 9 -0.72 2.48 -26.35
N ARG A 10 0.33 3.29 -26.15
CA ARG A 10 1.27 3.24 -25.04
C ARG A 10 0.47 3.14 -23.75
N THR A 11 0.18 1.93 -23.30
CA THR A 11 -0.39 1.68 -21.98
C THR A 11 0.71 1.85 -20.95
N ARG A 12 1.28 3.07 -20.85
CA ARG A 12 2.07 3.44 -19.68
C ARG A 12 1.16 3.28 -18.48
N LEU A 13 1.54 2.40 -17.56
CA LEU A 13 0.89 2.32 -16.26
C LEU A 13 0.94 3.72 -15.65
N ARG A 14 -0.25 4.29 -15.43
CA ARG A 14 -0.39 5.60 -14.78
C ARG A 14 0.14 5.44 -13.36
N VAL A 15 1.37 5.87 -13.13
CA VAL A 15 2.10 5.74 -11.86
C VAL A 15 1.23 6.21 -10.69
N LEU A 16 0.48 7.31 -10.87
CA LEU A 16 -0.44 7.83 -9.87
C LEU A 16 -1.54 6.83 -9.46
N ARG A 17 -2.09 6.06 -10.42
CA ARG A 17 -3.13 5.05 -10.16
C ARG A 17 -2.54 3.85 -9.41
N VAL A 18 -1.33 3.42 -9.76
CA VAL A 18 -0.68 2.27 -9.09
C VAL A 18 -0.21 2.67 -7.69
N ALA A 19 0.32 3.88 -7.54
CA ALA A 19 0.69 4.46 -6.26
C ALA A 19 -0.53 4.57 -5.33
N SER A 20 -1.65 5.13 -5.81
CA SER A 20 -2.87 5.22 -5.00
C SER A 20 -3.40 3.83 -4.64
N THR A 21 -3.44 2.90 -5.59
CA THR A 21 -3.87 1.51 -5.33
C THR A 21 -2.99 0.84 -4.28
N GLY A 22 -1.66 1.01 -4.37
CA GLY A 22 -0.71 0.48 -3.38
C GLY A 22 -0.93 1.09 -1.99
N ALA A 23 -1.10 2.42 -1.92
CA ALA A 23 -1.34 3.14 -0.68
C ALA A 23 -2.65 2.73 0.01
N PHE A 24 -3.73 2.55 -0.76
CA PHE A 24 -5.00 2.08 -0.22
C PHE A 24 -4.94 0.59 0.17
N ALA A 25 -4.25 -0.25 -0.60
CA ALA A 25 -4.12 -1.68 -0.29
C ALA A 25 -3.40 -1.91 1.04
N THR A 26 -2.27 -1.23 1.28
CA THR A 26 -1.55 -1.35 2.55
C THR A 26 -2.32 -0.74 3.72
N LEU A 27 -3.04 0.35 3.51
CA LEU A 27 -3.93 0.91 4.52
C LEU A 27 -5.06 -0.07 4.87
N TRP A 28 -5.58 -0.81 3.89
CA TRP A 28 -6.57 -1.85 4.12
C TRP A 28 -6.02 -3.07 4.85
N LEU A 29 -4.79 -3.50 4.54
CA LEU A 29 -4.10 -4.54 5.31
C LEU A 29 -3.85 -4.10 6.76
N PHE A 30 -3.52 -2.83 6.98
CA PHE A 30 -3.38 -2.28 8.33
C PHE A 30 -4.70 -2.34 9.09
N VAL A 31 -5.81 -1.92 8.48
CA VAL A 31 -7.16 -2.01 9.09
C VAL A 31 -7.54 -3.48 9.37
N LEU A 32 -7.28 -4.39 8.43
CA LEU A 32 -7.51 -5.81 8.61
C LEU A 32 -6.68 -6.38 9.76
N GLY A 33 -5.42 -5.95 9.93
CA GLY A 33 -4.58 -6.33 11.06
C GLY A 33 -5.18 -5.93 12.41
N TRP A 34 -5.79 -4.74 12.49
CA TRP A 34 -6.50 -4.30 13.70
C TRP A 34 -7.80 -5.06 13.95
N ILE A 35 -8.56 -5.39 12.89
CA ILE A 35 -9.76 -6.23 13.01
C ILE A 35 -9.36 -7.64 13.48
N TRP A 36 -8.28 -8.19 12.93
CA TRP A 36 -7.72 -9.49 13.32
C TRP A 36 -7.31 -9.51 14.79
N ALA A 37 -6.72 -8.40 15.26
CA ALA A 37 -6.40 -8.18 16.66
C ALA A 37 -7.63 -8.05 17.57
N ALA A 38 -8.66 -7.33 17.13
CA ALA A 38 -9.92 -7.23 17.87
C ALA A 38 -10.60 -8.60 18.04
N LEU A 39 -10.42 -9.50 17.07
CA LEU A 39 -10.91 -10.87 17.11
C LEU A 39 -10.03 -11.83 17.93
N SER A 40 -8.92 -11.35 18.53
CA SER A 40 -7.99 -12.15 19.35
C SER A 40 -7.44 -13.39 18.65
N LEU A 41 -7.21 -13.29 17.34
CA LEU A 41 -6.68 -14.37 16.53
C LEU A 41 -5.16 -14.53 16.73
N PRO A 42 -4.61 -15.75 16.60
CA PRO A 42 -3.19 -16.02 16.85
C PRO A 42 -2.29 -15.18 15.94
N GLY A 43 -1.22 -14.61 16.51
CA GLY A 43 -0.29 -13.70 15.84
C GLY A 43 -0.65 -12.21 15.94
N ALA A 44 -1.86 -11.89 16.41
CA ALA A 44 -2.25 -10.50 16.67
C ALA A 44 -1.50 -9.86 17.83
N ASP A 45 -1.08 -10.64 18.83
CA ASP A 45 -0.43 -10.12 20.04
C ASP A 45 0.88 -9.38 19.74
N ALA A 46 1.62 -9.83 18.71
CA ALA A 46 2.82 -9.15 18.24
C ALA A 46 2.49 -7.81 17.56
N PHE A 47 1.41 -7.78 16.77
CA PHE A 47 0.92 -6.58 16.10
C PHE A 47 0.40 -5.56 17.11
N VAL A 48 -0.43 -5.99 18.06
CA VAL A 48 -0.90 -5.16 19.18
C VAL A 48 0.29 -4.69 20.00
N GLY A 49 1.24 -5.57 20.31
CA GLY A 49 2.43 -5.24 21.07
C GLY A 49 3.27 -4.13 20.46
N LEU A 50 3.46 -4.12 19.13
CA LEU A 50 4.18 -3.07 18.40
C LEU A 50 3.55 -1.67 18.57
N PHE A 51 2.24 -1.60 18.80
CA PHE A 51 1.51 -0.33 18.90
C PHE A 51 1.04 0.01 20.32
N THR A 52 1.17 -0.91 21.30
CA THR A 52 0.59 -0.74 22.65
C THR A 52 1.56 -0.94 23.82
N THR A 53 2.72 -1.60 23.63
CA THR A 53 3.67 -1.96 24.72
C THR A 53 4.28 -0.79 25.50
N GLN A 54 4.19 0.45 24.99
CA GLN A 54 4.71 1.65 25.67
C GLN A 54 3.59 2.63 26.08
N LEU A 55 2.33 2.24 25.93
CA LEU A 55 1.19 3.16 25.92
C LEU A 55 0.15 2.91 27.01
N THR A 56 0.39 1.92 27.87
CA THR A 56 -0.57 1.47 28.87
C THR A 56 -0.96 2.56 29.87
N ASP A 57 -0.16 3.62 30.03
CA ASP A 57 -0.43 4.76 30.91
C ASP A 57 -0.98 6.02 30.21
N GLN A 58 -0.99 6.08 28.86
CA GLN A 58 -1.43 7.29 28.13
C GLN A 58 -2.35 6.96 26.94
N SER A 59 -3.67 7.15 27.14
CA SER A 59 -4.70 7.01 26.11
C SER A 59 -4.46 7.88 24.87
N VAL A 60 -3.85 9.07 25.05
CA VAL A 60 -3.49 9.99 23.96
C VAL A 60 -2.38 9.42 23.06
N GLY A 61 -1.44 8.67 23.63
CA GLY A 61 -0.40 8.00 22.86
C GLY A 61 -1.00 7.00 21.88
N SER A 62 -2.11 6.33 22.25
CA SER A 62 -2.62 5.15 21.52
C SER A 62 -3.22 5.58 20.19
N VAL A 63 -3.94 6.68 20.21
CA VAL A 63 -4.46 7.32 19.00
C VAL A 63 -3.32 7.84 18.11
N ALA A 64 -2.27 8.40 18.70
CA ALA A 64 -1.11 8.88 17.94
C ALA A 64 -0.34 7.73 17.26
N ALA A 65 -0.15 6.60 17.95
CA ALA A 65 0.50 5.41 17.39
C ALA A 65 -0.31 4.81 16.23
N LEU A 66 -1.63 4.77 16.33
CA LEU A 66 -2.53 4.38 15.24
C LEU A 66 -2.45 5.35 14.05
N GLY A 67 -2.41 6.66 14.32
CA GLY A 67 -2.24 7.70 13.31
C GLY A 67 -0.90 7.57 12.56
N ILE A 68 0.20 7.39 13.29
CA ILE A 68 1.53 7.22 12.71
C ILE A 68 1.61 5.89 11.93
N GLY A 69 1.05 4.81 12.47
CA GLY A 69 1.00 3.50 11.82
C GLY A 69 0.23 3.53 10.50
N SER A 70 -0.94 4.18 10.48
CA SER A 70 -1.75 4.32 9.25
C SER A 70 -1.07 5.21 8.20
N LEU A 71 -0.43 6.30 8.62
CA LEU A 71 0.33 7.18 7.73
C LEU A 71 1.55 6.45 7.14
N CYS A 72 2.26 5.67 7.96
CA CYS A 72 3.37 4.84 7.52
C CYS A 72 2.90 3.79 6.50
N ALA A 73 1.82 3.05 6.80
CA ALA A 73 1.25 2.06 5.89
C ALA A 73 0.87 2.69 4.54
N PHE A 74 0.24 3.86 4.56
CA PHE A 74 -0.16 4.59 3.35
C PHE A 74 1.06 5.03 2.51
N VAL A 75 2.05 5.67 3.14
CA VAL A 75 3.25 6.17 2.45
C VAL A 75 4.06 5.01 1.87
N VAL A 76 4.29 3.95 2.66
CA VAL A 76 5.05 2.77 2.22
C VAL A 76 4.32 2.08 1.06
N GLY A 77 3.01 1.86 1.16
CA GLY A 77 2.24 1.28 0.05
C GLY A 77 2.26 2.13 -1.21
N GLY A 78 2.20 3.45 -1.06
CA GLY A 78 2.34 4.39 -2.18
C GLY A 78 3.70 4.27 -2.87
N ILE A 79 4.78 4.25 -2.10
CA ILE A 79 6.15 4.09 -2.63
C ILE A 79 6.29 2.75 -3.35
N PHE A 80 5.81 1.66 -2.76
CA PHE A 80 5.80 0.34 -3.42
C PHE A 80 5.00 0.36 -4.72
N GLY A 81 3.83 1.00 -4.74
CA GLY A 81 3.02 1.16 -5.96
C GLY A 81 3.75 1.96 -7.05
N VAL A 82 4.49 3.02 -6.69
CA VAL A 82 5.35 3.76 -7.63
C VAL A 82 6.45 2.86 -8.18
N LEU A 83 7.13 2.12 -7.31
CA LEU A 83 8.25 1.25 -7.68
C LEU A 83 7.78 0.15 -8.65
N ILE A 84 6.64 -0.46 -8.35
CA ILE A 84 5.99 -1.45 -9.23
C ILE A 84 5.68 -0.82 -10.59
N ALA A 85 5.02 0.34 -10.62
CA ALA A 85 4.73 1.02 -11.87
C ALA A 85 6.00 1.37 -12.67
N HIS A 86 7.09 1.71 -11.98
CA HIS A 86 8.38 1.98 -12.60
C HIS A 86 8.99 0.72 -13.21
N CYS A 87 8.98 -0.41 -12.48
CA CYS A 87 9.43 -1.70 -12.98
C CYS A 87 8.63 -2.15 -14.21
N TYR A 88 7.30 -2.05 -14.20
CA TYR A 88 6.46 -2.39 -15.36
C TYR A 88 6.74 -1.49 -16.57
N ASN A 89 6.91 -0.18 -16.34
CA ASN A 89 7.24 0.76 -17.42
C ASN A 89 8.65 0.53 -17.99
N LEU A 90 9.61 0.05 -17.19
CA LEU A 90 10.94 -0.36 -17.66
C LEU A 90 10.87 -1.68 -18.42
N ALA A 91 10.15 -2.67 -17.89
CA ALA A 91 9.97 -3.97 -18.55
C ALA A 91 9.32 -3.82 -19.92
N GLY A 92 8.27 -3.00 -20.05
CA GLY A 92 7.63 -2.71 -21.34
C GLY A 92 8.56 -2.00 -22.34
N ARG A 93 9.54 -1.21 -21.87
CA ARG A 93 10.57 -0.61 -22.74
C ARG A 93 11.63 -1.62 -23.18
N VAL A 94 12.02 -2.55 -22.31
CA VAL A 94 13.08 -3.53 -22.58
C VAL A 94 12.57 -4.68 -23.45
N LEU A 95 11.33 -5.11 -23.27
CA LEU A 95 10.72 -6.22 -24.02
C LEU A 95 10.26 -5.84 -25.44
N GLY A 96 10.46 -4.57 -25.85
CA GLY A 96 10.20 -4.14 -27.22
C GLY A 96 8.72 -4.19 -27.59
N GLU A 97 7.95 -3.23 -27.07
CA GLU A 97 6.87 -2.63 -27.87
C GLU A 97 7.45 -1.65 -28.90
#